data_AF-A0A1Z4JEC9-F1
#
_entry.id   AF-A0A1Z4JEC9-F1
#
_cell.length_a   1.000
_cell.length_b   1.000
_cell.length_c   1.000
_cell.angle_alpha   90.00
_cell.angle_beta   90.00
_cell.angle_gamma   90.00
#
_symmetry.space_group_name_H-M   'P 1'
#
loop_
_entity.id
_entity.type
_entity.pdbx_description
1 polymer ?
#
loop_
_entity_poly.entity_id
_entity_poly.type
_entity_poly.pdbx_seq_one_letter_code
_entity_poly.pdbx_strand_id
1 'polypeptide(L)'
;MRSLMANGRIPKKSIRPLPETHEPISGDRARKLILERRAWDGMRVLGHLNLSRASALYTLPENLTCESLDISDCPNLTFLPKGLHVTHWIEIADSGIMHLPKGHGFVLRWRGVRVSDAIAFETHTGQDILNVENVELRRVLIERLGYDTFLQQVGGVVRDRDTDAGGERQLICIAFEDDEPLMLLKVTCPSTGHLHILRVPPYLRTCHQAAAWIAGFDNPDDYQPVIEA
;
A
#
# COMPACT_ATOMS: atom_id res chain seq x y z
N MET A 1 46.39 -50.46 -12.53
CA MET A 1 45.92 -49.63 -11.40
C MET A 1 46.79 -48.39 -11.25
N ARG A 2 46.42 -47.26 -11.86
CA ARG A 2 46.86 -45.92 -11.44
C ARG A 2 45.70 -44.96 -11.73
N SER A 3 44.97 -44.62 -10.68
CA SER A 3 43.88 -43.63 -10.72
C SER A 3 44.45 -42.26 -10.39
N LEU A 4 44.24 -41.29 -11.27
CA LEU A 4 44.48 -39.87 -11.03
C LEU A 4 43.37 -39.34 -10.10
N MET A 5 43.73 -38.89 -8.90
CA MET A 5 42.85 -38.08 -8.05
C MET A 5 43.29 -36.62 -8.16
N ALA A 6 42.56 -35.85 -8.98
CA ALA A 6 42.68 -34.41 -9.03
C ALA A 6 41.87 -33.81 -7.86
N ASN A 7 42.56 -33.33 -6.82
CA ASN A 7 41.93 -32.56 -5.75
C ASN A 7 41.59 -31.15 -6.25
N GLY A 8 40.40 -31.00 -6.83
CA GLY A 8 39.82 -29.70 -7.17
C GLY A 8 39.59 -28.87 -5.91
N ARG A 9 40.25 -27.72 -5.81
CA ARG A 9 39.97 -26.70 -4.80
C ARG A 9 38.59 -26.10 -5.06
N ILE A 10 37.68 -26.23 -4.10
CA ILE A 10 36.42 -25.48 -4.09
C ILE A 10 36.79 -24.00 -3.93
N PRO A 11 36.39 -23.09 -4.84
CA PRO A 11 36.65 -21.68 -4.66
C PRO A 11 35.87 -21.19 -3.44
N LYS A 12 36.58 -20.73 -2.40
CA LYS A 12 35.96 -20.06 -1.25
C LYS A 12 35.17 -18.87 -1.78
N LYS A 13 33.85 -18.88 -1.56
CA LYS A 13 32.96 -17.75 -1.78
C LYS A 13 33.61 -16.53 -1.13
N SER A 14 33.91 -15.50 -1.93
CA SER A 14 34.51 -14.25 -1.46
C SER A 14 33.55 -13.60 -0.46
N ILE A 15 33.75 -13.84 0.83
CA ILE A 15 33.12 -13.08 1.89
C ILE A 15 33.83 -11.72 1.89
N ARG A 16 33.16 -10.69 1.35
CA ARG A 16 33.66 -9.32 1.55
C ARG A 16 33.71 -9.07 3.06
N PRO A 17 34.84 -8.55 3.60
CA PRO A 17 34.93 -8.27 5.02
C PRO A 17 33.80 -7.30 5.43
N LEU A 18 33.09 -7.67 6.49
CA LEU A 18 32.06 -6.85 7.11
C LEU A 18 32.72 -5.54 7.57
N PRO A 19 32.14 -4.35 7.32
CA PRO A 19 32.71 -3.10 7.83
C PRO A 19 32.77 -3.15 9.36
N GLU A 20 33.96 -2.98 9.94
CA GLU A 20 34.25 -3.07 11.39
C GLU A 20 33.71 -1.90 12.24
N THR A 21 32.63 -1.22 11.81
CA THR A 21 32.00 -0.16 12.61
C THR A 21 30.48 -0.33 12.64
N HIS A 22 29.94 -0.81 13.77
CA HIS A 22 28.51 -0.93 14.08
C HIS A 22 27.83 0.42 14.39
N GLU A 23 28.35 1.50 13.82
CA GLU A 23 27.74 2.82 13.97
C GLU A 23 26.42 2.87 13.19
N PRO A 24 25.35 3.43 13.79
CA PRO A 24 24.12 3.67 13.07
C PRO A 24 24.35 4.54 11.82
N ILE A 25 23.67 4.20 10.72
CA ILE A 25 23.71 4.97 9.46
C ILE A 25 22.41 5.74 9.24
N SER A 26 22.44 6.81 8.45
CA SER A 26 21.25 7.55 8.05
C SER A 26 20.23 6.68 7.29
N GLY A 27 18.94 6.99 7.40
CA GLY A 27 17.86 6.35 6.64
C GLY A 27 18.11 6.29 5.12
N ASP A 28 18.53 7.39 4.50
CA ASP A 28 18.77 7.43 3.04
C ASP A 28 19.89 6.48 2.59
N ARG A 29 20.98 6.45 3.35
CA ARG A 29 22.08 5.51 3.10
C ARG A 29 21.63 4.06 3.29
N ALA A 30 20.82 3.78 4.30
CA ALA A 30 20.25 2.46 4.54
C ALA A 30 19.33 2.03 3.39
N ARG A 31 18.39 2.88 2.96
CA ARG A 31 17.53 2.65 1.78
C ARG A 31 18.37 2.27 0.57
N LYS A 32 19.38 3.08 0.23
CA LYS A 32 20.26 2.83 -0.92
C LYS A 32 20.93 1.45 -0.83
N LEU A 33 21.51 1.12 0.32
CA LEU A 33 22.21 -0.15 0.52
C LEU A 33 21.27 -1.36 0.46
N ILE A 34 20.07 -1.25 1.01
CA ILE A 34 19.04 -2.31 0.96
C ILE A 34 18.62 -2.56 -0.49
N LEU A 35 18.27 -1.50 -1.23
CA LEU A 35 17.80 -1.62 -2.61
C LEU A 35 18.90 -2.10 -3.58
N GLU A 36 20.17 -1.77 -3.30
CA GLU A 36 21.33 -2.27 -4.06
C GLU A 36 21.77 -3.70 -3.64
N ARG A 37 21.08 -4.34 -2.69
CA ARG A 37 21.44 -5.66 -2.13
C ARG A 37 22.84 -5.69 -1.50
N ARG A 38 23.22 -4.58 -0.87
CA ARG A 38 24.50 -4.36 -0.19
C ARG A 38 24.35 -4.16 1.33
N ALA A 39 23.12 -4.26 1.84
CA ALA A 39 22.86 -4.26 3.27
C ALA A 39 23.42 -5.53 3.96
N TRP A 40 23.56 -5.46 5.27
CA TRP A 40 24.09 -6.53 6.11
C TRP A 40 23.20 -6.75 7.33
N ASP A 41 23.25 -7.95 7.90
CA ASP A 41 22.50 -8.30 9.10
C ASP A 41 23.02 -7.50 10.31
N GLY A 42 22.11 -7.05 11.16
CA GLY A 42 22.42 -6.17 12.30
C GLY A 42 22.65 -4.70 11.89
N MET A 43 22.27 -4.31 10.68
CA MET A 43 22.29 -2.91 10.25
C MET A 43 21.46 -2.05 11.22
N ARG A 44 22.05 -0.95 11.70
CA ARG A 44 21.39 0.01 12.58
C ARG A 44 21.14 1.29 11.80
N VAL A 45 19.90 1.76 11.80
CA VAL A 45 19.48 2.97 11.11
C VAL A 45 19.07 4.03 12.13
N LEU A 46 19.58 5.24 11.94
CA LEU A 46 19.19 6.41 12.72
C LEU A 46 17.78 6.84 12.32
N GLY A 47 16.87 6.91 13.29
CA GLY A 47 15.52 7.42 13.07
C GLY A 47 14.71 6.59 12.07
N HIS A 48 14.17 7.29 11.08
CA HIS A 48 13.23 6.75 10.11
C HIS A 48 13.92 6.06 8.93
N LEU A 49 13.50 4.84 8.62
CA LEU A 49 13.87 4.10 7.43
C LEU A 49 12.68 4.07 6.45
N ASN A 50 12.76 4.89 5.40
CA ASN A 50 11.77 4.89 4.33
C ASN A 50 12.17 3.90 3.22
N LEU A 51 11.41 2.83 3.08
CA LEU A 51 11.48 1.85 1.99
C LEU A 51 10.22 1.86 1.10
N SER A 52 9.30 2.81 1.31
CA SER A 52 8.05 2.92 0.55
C SER A 52 8.28 2.87 -0.97
N ARG A 53 7.29 2.29 -1.68
CA ARG A 53 7.23 2.15 -3.14
C ARG A 53 8.41 1.37 -3.74
N ALA A 54 9.15 0.63 -2.94
CA ALA A 54 10.23 -0.23 -3.43
C ALA A 54 9.65 -1.55 -3.95
N SER A 55 9.08 -1.54 -5.15
CA SER A 55 8.49 -2.73 -5.76
C SER A 55 9.47 -3.90 -5.92
N ALA A 56 10.77 -3.63 -6.05
CA ALA A 56 11.83 -4.65 -6.12
C ALA A 56 12.32 -5.16 -4.75
N LEU A 57 11.70 -4.75 -3.64
CA LEU A 57 12.05 -5.18 -2.28
C LEU A 57 11.36 -6.50 -1.94
N TYR A 58 12.15 -7.56 -1.75
CA TYR A 58 11.66 -8.90 -1.39
C TYR A 58 12.02 -9.31 0.04
N THR A 59 13.07 -8.72 0.60
CA THR A 59 13.59 -9.09 1.92
C THR A 59 14.31 -7.91 2.55
N LEU A 60 14.42 -7.95 3.87
CA LEU A 60 15.19 -7.04 4.69
C LEU A 60 16.30 -7.83 5.40
N PRO A 61 17.43 -7.20 5.73
CA PRO A 61 18.47 -7.86 6.51
C PRO A 61 17.96 -8.31 7.89
N GLU A 62 18.47 -9.44 8.39
CA GLU A 62 18.15 -9.90 9.75
C GLU A 62 18.66 -8.91 10.79
N ASN A 63 18.01 -8.85 11.96
CA ASN A 63 18.41 -7.97 13.07
C ASN A 63 18.50 -6.48 12.71
N LEU A 64 17.81 -6.03 11.66
CA LEU A 64 17.69 -4.63 11.29
C LEU A 64 17.07 -3.84 12.45
N THR A 65 17.68 -2.71 12.82
CA THR A 65 17.18 -1.83 13.88
C THR A 65 16.92 -0.42 13.33
N CYS A 66 15.76 0.14 13.62
CA CYS A 66 15.42 1.54 13.31
C CYS A 66 14.35 2.05 14.29
N GLU A 67 14.08 3.36 14.29
CA GLU A 67 13.01 3.91 15.13
C GLU A 67 11.64 3.73 14.48
N SER A 68 11.55 3.99 13.18
CA SER A 68 10.34 3.78 12.39
C SER A 68 10.68 3.24 11.02
N LEU A 69 9.78 2.44 10.47
CA LEU A 69 9.95 1.76 9.19
C LEU A 69 8.72 2.01 8.32
N ASP A 70 8.94 2.57 7.14
CA ASP A 70 7.89 2.68 6.13
C ASP A 70 8.19 1.69 5.01
N ILE A 71 7.33 0.68 4.88
CA ILE A 71 7.37 -0.33 3.82
C ILE A 71 6.06 -0.31 3.02
N SER A 72 5.39 0.85 2.96
CA SER A 72 4.17 0.99 2.17
C SER A 72 4.43 0.73 0.69
N ASP A 73 3.41 0.24 -0.02
CA ASP A 73 3.47 0.03 -1.47
C ASP A 73 4.66 -0.89 -1.88
N CYS A 74 5.00 -1.87 -1.02
CA CYS A 74 6.04 -2.88 -1.25
C CYS A 74 5.41 -4.28 -1.39
N PRO A 75 4.71 -4.57 -2.51
CA PRO A 75 3.88 -5.77 -2.64
C PRO A 75 4.66 -7.09 -2.60
N ASN A 76 5.96 -7.03 -2.88
CA ASN A 76 6.84 -8.21 -2.91
C ASN A 76 7.49 -8.54 -1.55
N LEU A 77 7.37 -7.66 -0.55
CA LEU A 77 7.86 -7.91 0.80
C LEU A 77 6.76 -8.61 1.60
N THR A 78 6.85 -9.93 1.74
CA THR A 78 5.77 -10.77 2.31
C THR A 78 5.98 -11.18 3.77
N PHE A 79 7.16 -10.93 4.33
CA PHE A 79 7.49 -11.23 5.72
C PHE A 79 8.50 -10.22 6.28
N LEU A 80 8.45 -10.01 7.59
CA LEU A 80 9.46 -9.25 8.32
C LEU A 80 10.65 -10.18 8.67
N PRO A 81 11.90 -9.69 8.64
CA PRO A 81 13.06 -10.52 8.93
C PRO A 81 13.13 -10.85 10.41
N LYS A 82 13.80 -11.96 10.74
CA LYS A 82 14.06 -12.35 12.13
C LYS A 82 14.86 -11.26 12.84
N GLY A 83 14.45 -10.94 14.07
CA GLY A 83 15.15 -9.97 14.91
C GLY A 83 14.95 -8.52 14.47
N LEU A 84 14.04 -8.22 13.55
CA LEU A 84 13.66 -6.84 13.25
C LEU A 84 13.26 -6.12 14.55
N HIS A 85 13.89 -4.98 14.79
CA HIS A 85 13.61 -4.16 15.96
C HIS A 85 13.23 -2.74 15.52
N VAL A 86 11.94 -2.44 15.65
CA VAL A 86 11.36 -1.11 15.39
C VAL A 86 10.85 -0.56 16.72
N THR A 87 11.31 0.62 17.13
CA THR A 87 10.97 1.14 18.47
C THR A 87 9.68 1.94 18.54
N HIS A 88 9.22 2.51 17.41
CA HIS A 88 8.02 3.34 17.37
C HIS A 88 6.92 2.72 16.51
N TRP A 89 7.05 2.79 15.18
CA TRP A 89 5.96 2.41 14.29
C TRP A 89 6.43 1.82 12.98
N ILE A 90 5.58 0.99 12.39
CA ILE A 90 5.71 0.48 11.02
C ILE A 90 4.49 0.89 10.19
N GLU A 91 4.73 1.39 8.99
CA GLU A 91 3.70 1.65 7.97
C GLU A 91 3.74 0.50 6.95
N ILE A 92 2.61 -0.18 6.74
CA ILE A 92 2.54 -1.44 5.99
C ILE A 92 1.52 -1.45 4.86
N ALA A 93 0.79 -0.34 4.64
CA ALA A 93 -0.25 -0.27 3.63
C ALA A 93 0.27 -0.73 2.26
N ASP A 94 -0.46 -1.64 1.59
CA ASP A 94 -0.11 -2.21 0.29
C ASP A 94 1.27 -2.88 0.21
N SER A 95 1.77 -3.37 1.34
CA SER A 95 2.85 -4.36 1.38
C SER A 95 2.32 -5.78 1.15
N GLY A 96 3.22 -6.73 0.87
CA GLY A 96 2.88 -8.15 0.78
C GLY A 96 2.68 -8.85 2.14
N ILE A 97 2.82 -8.13 3.25
CA ILE A 97 2.75 -8.71 4.60
C ILE A 97 1.32 -9.07 4.95
N MET A 98 1.10 -10.34 5.30
CA MET A 98 -0.23 -10.86 5.64
C MET A 98 -0.43 -11.13 7.13
N HIS A 99 0.64 -11.15 7.93
CA HIS A 99 0.57 -11.36 9.37
C HIS A 99 1.83 -10.83 10.05
N LEU A 100 1.71 -10.57 11.35
CA LEU A 100 2.80 -10.19 12.22
C LEU A 100 3.02 -11.21 13.33
N PRO A 101 4.24 -11.35 13.87
CA PRO A 101 4.45 -12.13 15.08
C PRO A 101 3.68 -11.51 16.25
N LYS A 102 3.05 -12.35 17.08
CA LYS A 102 2.36 -11.90 18.29
C LYS A 102 3.32 -11.13 19.20
N GLY A 103 2.86 -10.02 19.76
CA GLY A 103 3.65 -9.20 20.67
C GLY A 103 4.80 -8.46 20.00
N HIS A 104 4.65 -8.09 18.72
CA HIS A 104 5.67 -7.39 17.93
C HIS A 104 6.17 -6.05 18.52
N GLY A 105 5.43 -5.43 19.45
CA GLY A 105 5.92 -4.33 20.30
C GLY A 105 5.97 -2.94 19.66
N PHE A 106 5.89 -2.82 18.33
CA PHE A 106 5.76 -1.54 17.62
C PHE A 106 4.28 -1.16 17.37
N VAL A 107 4.02 0.11 17.07
CA VAL A 107 2.71 0.58 16.59
C VAL A 107 2.55 0.26 15.11
N LEU A 108 1.42 -0.33 14.73
CA LEU A 108 1.07 -0.56 13.33
C LEU A 108 0.33 0.65 12.74
N ARG A 109 0.70 1.05 11.52
CA ARG A 109 0.05 2.12 10.77
C ARG A 109 -0.39 1.65 9.38
N TRP A 110 -1.50 2.23 8.93
CA TRP A 110 -2.04 2.12 7.58
C TRP A 110 -2.30 3.52 7.03
N ARG A 111 -1.49 3.96 6.06
CA ARG A 111 -1.51 5.31 5.47
C ARG A 111 -1.59 6.41 6.54
N GLY A 112 -0.80 6.28 7.60
CA GLY A 112 -0.71 7.21 8.72
C GLY A 112 -1.68 6.97 9.88
N VAL A 113 -2.72 6.16 9.69
CA VAL A 113 -3.71 5.80 10.72
C VAL A 113 -3.18 4.67 11.59
N ARG A 114 -3.25 4.79 12.92
CA ARG A 114 -2.91 3.68 13.82
C ARG A 114 -3.97 2.60 13.73
N VAL A 115 -3.56 1.37 13.46
CA VAL A 115 -4.46 0.21 13.29
C VAL A 115 -4.07 -0.93 14.22
N SER A 116 -5.00 -1.84 14.48
CA SER A 116 -4.71 -3.14 15.10
C SER A 116 -4.37 -4.17 14.02
N ASP A 117 -3.81 -5.32 14.42
CA ASP A 117 -3.60 -6.46 13.54
C ASP A 117 -4.90 -6.93 12.88
N ALA A 118 -6.02 -6.90 13.62
CA ALA A 118 -7.34 -7.23 13.08
C ALA A 118 -7.71 -6.30 11.92
N ILE A 119 -7.60 -4.98 12.12
CA ILE A 119 -7.89 -3.98 11.07
C ILE A 119 -6.94 -4.13 9.88
N ALA A 120 -5.68 -4.51 10.10
CA ALA A 120 -4.67 -4.61 9.05
C ALA A 120 -4.72 -5.94 8.26
N PHE A 121 -5.16 -7.04 8.86
CA PHE A 121 -5.01 -8.37 8.27
C PHE A 121 -6.32 -9.16 8.13
N GLU A 122 -7.31 -8.91 8.99
CA GLU A 122 -8.59 -9.65 8.93
C GLU A 122 -9.52 -9.08 7.85
N THR A 123 -10.37 -9.94 7.30
CA THR A 123 -11.40 -9.57 6.34
C THR A 123 -12.64 -9.05 7.08
N HIS A 124 -13.16 -7.91 6.63
CA HIS A 124 -14.37 -7.30 7.17
C HIS A 124 -15.42 -7.20 6.07
N THR A 125 -16.69 -7.42 6.39
CA THR A 125 -17.77 -7.18 5.43
C THR A 125 -18.10 -5.69 5.37
N GLY A 126 -18.73 -5.25 4.27
CA GLY A 126 -19.22 -3.89 4.12
C GLY A 126 -20.21 -3.51 5.23
N GLN A 127 -21.01 -4.46 5.71
CA GLN A 127 -21.91 -4.21 6.83
C GLN A 127 -21.16 -4.00 8.15
N ASP A 128 -20.07 -4.75 8.41
CA ASP A 128 -19.21 -4.52 9.57
C ASP A 128 -18.59 -3.11 9.49
N ILE A 129 -18.11 -2.73 8.30
CA ILE A 129 -17.48 -1.44 8.03
C ILE A 129 -18.45 -0.28 8.27
N LEU A 130 -19.72 -0.38 7.85
CA LEU A 130 -20.73 0.65 8.11
C LEU A 130 -20.90 0.96 9.61
N ASN A 131 -20.71 -0.04 10.46
CA ASN A 131 -20.86 0.07 11.91
C ASN A 131 -19.58 0.58 12.63
N VAL A 132 -18.48 0.80 11.91
CA VAL A 132 -17.23 1.30 12.51
C VAL A 132 -17.37 2.78 12.82
N GLU A 133 -17.51 3.14 14.10
CA GLU A 133 -17.64 4.54 14.54
C GLU A 133 -16.45 5.42 14.15
N ASN A 134 -15.23 4.88 14.24
CA ASN A 134 -14.03 5.63 13.90
C ASN A 134 -13.88 5.78 12.37
N VAL A 135 -14.12 6.99 11.87
CA VAL A 135 -14.04 7.36 10.45
C VAL A 135 -12.73 6.97 9.79
N GLU A 136 -11.59 7.17 10.46
CA GLU A 136 -10.27 6.84 9.92
C GLU A 136 -10.09 5.33 9.75
N LEU A 137 -10.57 4.53 10.71
CA LEU A 137 -10.56 3.06 10.59
C LEU A 137 -11.53 2.57 9.52
N ARG A 138 -12.72 3.19 9.42
CA ARG A 138 -13.69 2.88 8.37
C ARG A 138 -13.08 3.11 6.99
N ARG A 139 -12.38 4.23 6.79
CA ARG A 139 -11.66 4.53 5.55
C ARG A 139 -10.61 3.46 5.22
N VAL A 140 -9.80 3.05 6.20
CA VAL A 140 -8.80 1.98 6.03
C VAL A 140 -9.47 0.69 5.57
N LEU A 141 -10.58 0.30 6.21
CA LEU A 141 -11.26 -0.94 5.86
C LEU A 141 -11.93 -0.88 4.48
N ILE A 142 -12.50 0.26 4.09
CA ILE A 142 -13.07 0.45 2.74
C ILE A 142 -11.96 0.34 1.68
N GLU A 143 -10.80 0.96 1.92
CA GLU A 143 -9.64 0.88 1.03
C GLU A 143 -9.17 -0.58 0.87
N ARG A 144 -9.04 -1.30 1.99
CA ARG A 144 -8.63 -2.72 2.00
C ARG A 144 -9.64 -3.65 1.32
N LEU A 145 -10.94 -3.42 1.52
CA LEU A 145 -12.00 -4.22 0.90
C LEU A 145 -12.14 -3.90 -0.60
N GLY A 146 -11.80 -2.67 -0.99
CA GLY A 146 -11.98 -2.13 -2.33
C GLY A 146 -13.39 -1.59 -2.53
N TYR A 147 -13.50 -0.48 -3.28
CA TYR A 147 -14.78 0.19 -3.51
C TYR A 147 -15.79 -0.66 -4.28
N ASP A 148 -15.35 -1.53 -5.19
CA ASP A 148 -16.24 -2.43 -5.93
C ASP A 148 -16.95 -3.41 -4.99
N THR A 149 -16.18 -4.19 -4.24
CA THR A 149 -16.70 -5.12 -3.26
C THR A 149 -17.56 -4.42 -2.21
N PHE A 150 -17.10 -3.27 -1.69
CA PHE A 150 -17.86 -2.51 -0.71
C PHE A 150 -19.21 -2.06 -1.27
N LEU A 151 -19.24 -1.43 -2.44
CA LEU A 151 -20.46 -0.96 -3.09
C LEU A 151 -21.42 -2.12 -3.43
N GLN A 152 -20.91 -3.27 -3.86
CA GLN A 152 -21.73 -4.46 -4.10
C GLN A 152 -22.42 -4.97 -2.83
N GLN A 153 -21.76 -4.85 -1.66
CA GLN A 153 -22.28 -5.34 -0.39
C GLN A 153 -23.26 -4.37 0.27
N VAL A 154 -22.99 -3.06 0.23
CA VAL A 154 -23.81 -2.06 0.95
C VAL A 154 -24.77 -1.28 0.05
N GLY A 155 -24.58 -1.32 -1.27
CA GLY A 155 -25.32 -0.51 -2.22
C GLY A 155 -24.99 0.98 -2.12
N GLY A 156 -25.77 1.80 -2.79
CA GLY A 156 -25.61 3.25 -2.80
C GLY A 156 -26.69 3.94 -3.62
N VAL A 157 -26.91 5.22 -3.36
CA VAL A 157 -27.88 6.03 -4.10
C VAL A 157 -27.18 6.62 -5.31
N VAL A 158 -27.63 6.26 -6.51
CA VAL A 158 -27.19 6.92 -7.74
C VAL A 158 -27.71 8.36 -7.73
N ARG A 159 -26.79 9.33 -7.67
CA ARG A 159 -27.09 10.76 -7.70
C ARG A 159 -27.14 11.34 -9.11
N ASP A 160 -26.35 10.79 -10.01
CA ASP A 160 -26.29 11.21 -11.40
C ASP A 160 -25.90 10.04 -12.32
N ARG A 161 -26.33 10.12 -13.58
CA ARG A 161 -25.94 9.20 -14.65
C ARG A 161 -25.81 9.98 -15.95
N ASP A 162 -24.73 9.73 -16.66
CA ASP A 162 -24.56 10.22 -18.02
C ASP A 162 -23.73 9.25 -18.86
N THR A 163 -23.44 9.67 -20.09
CA THR A 163 -22.57 8.98 -21.03
C THR A 163 -21.60 10.00 -21.61
N ASP A 164 -20.30 9.70 -21.59
CA ASP A 164 -19.29 10.45 -22.31
C ASP A 164 -18.68 9.60 -23.43
N ALA A 165 -17.62 10.10 -24.07
CA ALA A 165 -16.86 9.36 -25.06
C ALA A 165 -16.35 8.00 -24.53
N GLY A 166 -16.11 7.88 -23.23
CA GLY A 166 -15.70 6.67 -22.53
C GLY A 166 -16.85 5.75 -22.09
N GLY A 167 -18.09 6.06 -22.43
CA GLY A 167 -19.26 5.22 -22.13
C GLY A 167 -20.05 5.67 -20.90
N GLU A 168 -20.82 4.75 -20.31
CA GLU A 168 -21.72 5.10 -19.21
C GLU A 168 -20.98 5.32 -17.89
N ARG A 169 -21.42 6.37 -17.18
CA ARG A 169 -20.90 6.77 -15.88
C ARG A 169 -22.03 6.88 -14.87
N GLN A 170 -21.73 6.57 -13.62
CA GLN A 170 -22.66 6.72 -12.51
C GLN A 170 -21.97 7.41 -11.34
N LEU A 171 -22.58 8.46 -10.82
CA LEU A 171 -22.18 9.08 -9.56
C LEU A 171 -23.02 8.47 -8.44
N ILE A 172 -22.37 7.84 -7.47
CA ILE A 172 -23.01 7.04 -6.43
C ILE A 172 -22.62 7.58 -5.06
N CYS A 173 -23.62 7.77 -4.21
CA CYS A 173 -23.47 8.29 -2.86
C CYS A 173 -23.84 7.23 -1.84
N ILE A 174 -22.93 6.96 -0.90
CA ILE A 174 -23.16 6.13 0.29
C ILE A 174 -23.16 7.08 1.49
N ALA A 175 -24.31 7.22 2.14
CA ALA A 175 -24.44 8.07 3.32
C ALA A 175 -23.93 7.34 4.57
N PHE A 176 -23.35 8.11 5.47
CA PHE A 176 -23.02 7.68 6.82
C PHE A 176 -23.76 8.58 7.81
N GLU A 177 -24.12 8.06 8.98
CA GLU A 177 -24.90 8.84 9.96
C GLU A 177 -24.08 9.98 10.58
N ASP A 178 -22.83 9.69 10.96
CA ASP A 178 -21.94 10.63 11.67
C ASP A 178 -20.66 10.98 10.89
N ASP A 179 -20.69 10.90 9.56
CA ASP A 179 -19.52 11.13 8.71
C ASP A 179 -19.89 11.73 7.35
N GLU A 180 -18.91 12.34 6.69
CA GLU A 180 -19.03 12.83 5.32
C GLU A 180 -19.37 11.66 4.37
N PRO A 181 -20.40 11.81 3.50
CA PRO A 181 -20.81 10.71 2.63
C PRO A 181 -19.69 10.29 1.68
N LEU A 182 -19.58 8.99 1.44
CA LEU A 182 -18.68 8.47 0.42
C LEU A 182 -19.29 8.69 -0.96
N MET A 183 -18.65 9.53 -1.77
CA MET A 183 -19.02 9.75 -3.17
C MET A 183 -18.08 8.98 -4.09
N LEU A 184 -18.67 8.20 -5.00
CA LEU A 184 -17.97 7.30 -5.90
C LEU A 184 -18.39 7.58 -7.34
N LEU A 185 -17.42 7.76 -8.22
CA LEU A 185 -17.61 7.74 -9.66
C LEU A 185 -17.35 6.31 -10.16
N LYS A 186 -18.37 5.69 -10.73
CA LYS A 186 -18.29 4.40 -11.40
C LYS A 186 -18.23 4.61 -12.91
N VAL A 187 -17.19 4.10 -13.55
CA VAL A 187 -16.99 4.16 -15.01
C VAL A 187 -16.58 2.80 -15.54
N THR A 188 -16.89 2.54 -16.80
CA THR A 188 -16.37 1.36 -17.52
C THR A 188 -15.27 1.81 -18.47
N CYS A 189 -14.10 1.19 -18.40
CA CYS A 189 -13.02 1.47 -19.34
C CYS A 189 -13.39 0.94 -20.74
N PRO A 190 -13.49 1.80 -21.79
CA PRO A 190 -13.89 1.36 -23.13
C PRO A 190 -12.99 0.29 -23.73
N SER A 191 -11.68 0.42 -23.51
CA SER A 191 -10.67 -0.40 -24.17
C SER A 191 -10.52 -1.78 -23.54
N THR A 192 -10.85 -1.93 -22.25
CA THR A 192 -10.68 -3.19 -21.51
C THR A 192 -12.01 -3.81 -21.06
N GLY A 193 -13.09 -3.03 -21.07
CA GLY A 193 -14.36 -3.37 -20.42
C GLY A 193 -14.28 -3.42 -18.90
N HIS A 194 -13.13 -3.07 -18.29
CA HIS A 194 -12.92 -3.16 -16.87
C HIS A 194 -13.68 -2.06 -16.13
N LEU A 195 -14.32 -2.41 -15.01
CA LEU A 195 -15.05 -1.47 -14.18
C LEU A 195 -14.08 -0.75 -13.23
N HIS A 196 -14.14 0.57 -13.20
CA HIS A 196 -13.41 1.39 -12.24
C HIS A 196 -14.38 2.15 -11.34
N ILE A 197 -14.11 2.09 -10.03
CA ILE A 197 -14.86 2.84 -9.03
C ILE A 197 -13.86 3.69 -8.26
N LEU A 198 -14.03 5.01 -8.36
CA LEU A 198 -13.09 6.01 -7.86
C LEU A 198 -13.78 6.90 -6.84
N ARG A 199 -13.15 7.13 -5.69
CA ARG A 199 -13.62 8.12 -4.73
C ARG A 199 -13.42 9.52 -5.29
N VAL A 200 -14.45 10.36 -5.15
CA VAL A 200 -14.45 11.77 -5.56
C VAL A 200 -14.96 12.66 -4.42
N PRO A 201 -14.71 13.98 -4.46
CA PRO A 201 -15.23 14.89 -3.45
C PRO A 201 -16.77 14.83 -3.34
N PRO A 202 -17.32 14.91 -2.12
CA PRO A 202 -18.74 14.64 -1.91
C PRO A 202 -19.68 15.79 -2.27
N TYR A 203 -19.13 16.98 -2.51
CA TYR A 203 -19.90 18.13 -2.99
C TYR A 203 -20.18 18.09 -4.50
N LEU A 204 -19.52 17.20 -5.25
CA LEU A 204 -19.73 17.06 -6.70
C LEU A 204 -21.12 16.48 -6.99
N ARG A 205 -21.78 17.02 -8.01
CA ARG A 205 -23.20 16.73 -8.29
C ARG A 205 -23.43 15.93 -9.56
N THR A 206 -22.47 15.93 -10.48
CA THR A 206 -22.59 15.27 -11.78
C THR A 206 -21.40 14.36 -12.07
N CYS A 207 -21.60 13.36 -12.92
CA CYS A 207 -20.56 12.46 -13.40
C CYS A 207 -19.49 13.24 -14.16
N HIS A 208 -19.88 14.24 -14.94
CA HIS A 208 -18.96 15.13 -15.65
C HIS A 208 -18.02 15.89 -14.72
N GLN A 209 -18.54 16.50 -13.66
CA GLN A 209 -17.74 17.16 -12.62
C GLN A 209 -16.76 16.19 -11.95
N ALA A 210 -17.23 14.99 -11.61
CA ALA A 210 -16.42 13.95 -10.99
C ALA A 210 -15.30 13.47 -11.93
N ALA A 211 -15.60 13.26 -13.21
CA ALA A 211 -14.62 12.85 -14.21
C ALA A 211 -13.57 13.94 -14.45
N ALA A 212 -13.99 15.21 -14.57
CA ALA A 212 -13.10 16.35 -14.71
C ALA A 212 -12.14 16.48 -13.51
N TRP A 213 -12.67 16.32 -12.29
CA TRP A 213 -11.86 16.34 -11.07
C TRP A 213 -10.82 15.22 -11.02
N ILE A 214 -11.20 13.99 -11.39
CA ILE A 214 -10.27 12.86 -11.49
C ILE A 214 -9.17 13.13 -12.52
N ALA A 215 -9.51 13.78 -13.63
CA ALA A 215 -8.57 14.18 -14.67
C ALA A 215 -7.71 15.41 -14.30
N GLY A 216 -7.92 16.01 -13.12
CA GLY A 216 -7.13 17.14 -12.61
C GLY A 216 -7.57 18.51 -13.12
N PHE A 217 -8.80 18.65 -13.63
CA PHE A 217 -9.37 19.93 -14.04
C PHE A 217 -10.13 20.60 -12.89
N ASP A 218 -9.83 21.86 -12.62
CA ASP A 218 -10.55 22.69 -11.64
C ASP A 218 -11.92 23.13 -12.18
N ASN A 219 -11.99 23.45 -13.48
CA ASN A 219 -13.21 23.81 -14.18
C ASN A 219 -13.71 22.63 -15.04
N PRO A 220 -14.88 22.05 -14.74
CA PRO A 220 -15.44 20.94 -15.50
C PRO A 220 -15.65 21.21 -16.99
N ASP A 221 -15.90 22.46 -17.38
CA ASP A 221 -16.16 22.81 -18.79
C ASP A 221 -14.92 22.66 -19.70
N ASP A 222 -13.73 22.65 -19.09
CA ASP A 222 -12.45 22.46 -19.79
C ASP A 222 -12.17 20.97 -20.07
N TYR A 223 -12.91 20.07 -19.42
CA TYR A 223 -12.78 18.63 -19.63
C TYR A 223 -13.68 18.16 -20.76
N GLN A 224 -13.08 17.81 -21.91
CA GLN A 224 -13.78 17.28 -23.07
C GLN A 224 -13.14 15.94 -23.49
N PRO A 225 -13.60 14.81 -22.93
CA PRO A 225 -13.03 13.51 -23.23
C PRO A 225 -13.29 13.12 -24.68
N VAL A 226 -12.27 12.59 -25.34
CA VAL A 226 -12.34 12.00 -26.68
C VAL A 226 -11.90 10.54 -26.59
N ILE A 227 -12.45 9.67 -27.45
CA ILE A 227 -11.95 8.29 -27.58
C ILE A 227 -10.56 8.38 -28.23
N GLU A 228 -9.53 7.87 -27.57
CA GLU A 228 -8.24 7.65 -28.20
C GLU A 228 -8.41 6.59 -29.30
N ALA A 229 -8.11 6.98 -30.54
CA ALA A 229 -8.31 6.17 -31.75
C ALA A 229 -7.29 5.05 -31.91
#